data_AF-A0A2V9KCH8-F1
#
_entry.id   AF-A0A2V9KCH8-F1
#
_cell.length_a   1.000
_cell.length_b   1.000
_cell.length_c   1.000
_cell.angle_alpha   90.00
_cell.angle_beta   90.00
_cell.angle_gamma   90.00
#
_symmetry.space_group_name_H-M   'P 1'
#
loop_
_entity.id
_entity.type
_entity.pdbx_description
1 polymer ?
#
loop_
_entity_poly.entity_id
_entity_poly.type
_entity_poly.pdbx_seq_one_letter_code
_entity_poly.pdbx_strand_id
1 'polypeptide(L)'
;MADDLQDMIEQLKLERGILRDGGYGRSVRTPTKAERLFRDSVTCLNVGQEVQRHPCTDCLLWEFVPDEHQEEDIPCHHIPLNSDHETIAALEDRGDREAAEKALLVWLDSTILRLEKELAERIPPPSR
;
A
#
# COMPACT_ATOMS: atom_id res chain seq x y z
N MET A 1 -9.36 13.49 13.59
CA MET A 1 -8.03 13.96 13.99
C MET A 1 -7.26 14.23 12.72
N ALA A 2 -6.82 15.46 12.48
CA ALA A 2 -6.11 15.78 11.22
C ALA A 2 -4.69 15.19 11.20
N ASP A 3 -4.16 14.88 12.38
CA ASP A 3 -2.85 14.25 12.60
C ASP A 3 -2.79 12.84 12.00
N ASP A 4 -3.78 11.98 12.29
CA ASP A 4 -3.86 10.61 11.75
C ASP A 4 -3.94 10.59 10.22
N LEU A 5 -4.65 11.54 9.60
CA LEU A 5 -4.73 11.66 8.15
C LEU A 5 -3.40 12.11 7.54
N GLN A 6 -2.68 13.00 8.22
CA GLN A 6 -1.36 13.44 7.79
C GLN A 6 -0.33 12.31 7.89
N ASP A 7 -0.31 11.57 9.01
CA ASP A 7 0.56 10.42 9.22
C ASP A 7 0.34 9.35 8.13
N MET A 8 -0.93 9.06 7.81
CA MET A 8 -1.31 8.16 6.72
C MET A 8 -0.76 8.63 5.37
N ILE A 9 -0.90 9.91 5.04
CA ILE A 9 -0.36 10.48 3.79
C ILE A 9 1.16 10.33 3.73
N GLU A 10 1.86 10.59 4.84
CA GLU A 10 3.32 10.48 4.91
C GLU A 10 3.78 9.03 4.72
N GLN A 11 3.09 8.07 5.35
CA GLN A 11 3.40 6.65 5.19
C GLN A 11 3.12 6.15 3.77
N LEU A 12 2.02 6.58 3.14
CA LEU A 12 1.75 6.27 1.72
C LEU A 12 2.78 6.89 0.77
N LYS A 13 3.25 8.11 1.05
CA LYS A 13 4.34 8.76 0.28
C LYS A 13 5.65 8.00 0.41
N LEU A 14 5.95 7.48 1.60
CA LEU A 14 7.12 6.63 1.85
C LEU A 14 7.03 5.36 1.00
N GLU A 15 5.88 4.69 1.01
CA GLU A 15 5.65 3.50 0.18
C GLU A 15 5.81 3.79 -1.31
N ARG A 16 5.23 4.90 -1.78
CA ARG A 16 5.41 5.36 -3.16
C ARG A 16 6.88 5.59 -3.49
N GLY A 17 7.66 6.11 -2.54
CA GLY A 17 9.10 6.30 -2.67
C GLY A 17 9.84 4.98 -2.86
N ILE A 18 9.55 3.98 -2.02
CA ILE A 18 10.15 2.64 -2.07
C ILE A 18 9.82 1.95 -3.39
N LEU A 19 8.55 2.00 -3.81
CA LEU A 19 8.11 1.45 -5.09
C LEU A 19 8.81 2.12 -6.27
N ARG A 20 8.99 3.44 -6.24
CA ARG A 20 9.68 4.20 -7.30
C ARG A 20 11.19 3.98 -7.34
N ASP A 21 11.83 3.83 -6.19
CA ASP A 21 13.27 3.60 -6.08
C ASP A 21 13.65 2.15 -6.49
N GLY A 22 12.65 1.29 -6.72
CA GLY A 22 12.87 -0.12 -6.98
C GLY A 22 13.29 -0.84 -5.71
N GLY A 23 12.79 -0.43 -4.54
CA GLY A 23 13.06 -1.06 -3.25
C GLY A 23 12.60 -2.51 -3.16
N TYR A 24 11.65 -2.91 -4.01
CA TYR A 24 11.23 -4.30 -4.24
C TYR A 24 12.04 -5.03 -5.33
N GLY A 25 13.10 -4.37 -5.80
CA GLY A 25 13.90 -4.73 -6.96
C GLY A 25 15.05 -5.64 -6.56
N ARG A 26 14.84 -6.94 -6.77
CA ARG A 26 15.87 -7.99 -6.83
C ARG A 26 17.00 -7.80 -5.82
N SER A 27 16.79 -8.27 -4.60
CA SER A 27 17.91 -8.73 -3.78
C SER A 27 18.77 -9.73 -4.58
N VAL A 28 19.90 -9.26 -5.12
CA VAL A 28 20.91 -10.06 -5.85
C VAL A 28 21.46 -11.23 -5.01
N ARG A 29 21.16 -11.27 -3.71
CA ARG A 29 21.56 -12.31 -2.76
C ARG A 29 20.54 -13.46 -2.60
N THR A 30 19.30 -13.31 -3.06
CA THR A 30 18.24 -14.34 -2.91
C THR A 30 17.29 -14.34 -4.12
N PRO A 31 17.65 -15.01 -5.23
CA PRO A 31 16.89 -14.99 -6.49
C PRO A 31 15.52 -15.70 -6.45
N THR A 32 15.16 -16.40 -5.37
CA THR A 32 14.00 -17.32 -5.35
C THR A 32 12.75 -16.79 -4.62
N LYS A 33 12.82 -15.65 -3.94
CA LYS A 33 11.64 -15.02 -3.33
C LYS A 33 11.37 -13.69 -4.02
N ALA A 34 10.31 -13.64 -4.82
CA ALA A 34 9.73 -12.38 -5.25
C ALA A 34 9.30 -11.61 -3.99
N GLU A 35 9.82 -10.40 -3.82
CA GLU A 35 9.47 -9.53 -2.68
C GLU A 35 7.98 -9.19 -2.78
N ARG A 36 7.23 -9.42 -1.71
CA ARG A 36 5.77 -9.24 -1.75
C ARG A 36 5.45 -7.76 -1.60
N LEU A 37 4.81 -7.16 -2.60
CA LEU A 37 4.43 -5.73 -2.56
C LEU A 37 3.58 -5.45 -1.30
N PHE A 38 3.80 -4.31 -0.65
CA PHE A 38 3.33 -4.00 0.71
C PHE A 38 3.89 -4.87 1.84
N ARG A 39 3.89 -6.21 1.77
CA ARG A 39 4.31 -7.07 2.90
C ARG A 39 5.80 -6.95 3.22
N ASP A 40 6.65 -6.77 2.20
CA ASP A 40 8.07 -6.48 2.37
C ASP A 40 8.37 -4.98 2.51
N SER A 41 7.34 -4.13 2.54
CA SER A 41 7.53 -2.71 2.81
C SER A 41 7.86 -2.44 4.28
N VAL A 42 8.67 -1.42 4.52
CA VAL A 42 8.81 -0.80 5.87
C VAL A 42 7.49 -0.22 6.40
N THR A 43 6.47 -0.06 5.54
CA THR A 43 5.12 0.35 5.94
C THR A 43 4.29 -0.79 6.52
N CYS A 44 4.72 -2.05 6.37
CA CYS A 44 4.07 -3.19 7.00
C CYS A 44 4.56 -3.39 8.43
N LEU A 45 3.61 -3.43 9.38
CA LEU A 45 3.89 -3.77 10.79
C LEU A 45 4.47 -5.19 10.96
N ASN A 46 4.30 -6.06 9.98
CA ASN A 46 4.80 -7.44 9.98
C ASN A 46 6.04 -7.65 9.09
N VAL A 47 6.71 -6.58 8.63
CA VAL A 47 7.91 -6.70 7.79
C VAL A 47 9.00 -7.53 8.48
N GLY A 48 9.61 -8.47 7.74
CA GLY A 48 10.62 -9.39 8.26
C GLY A 48 10.12 -10.42 9.28
N GLN A 49 8.80 -10.52 9.52
CA GLN A 49 8.21 -11.55 10.35
C GLN A 49 7.70 -12.73 9.50
N GLU A 50 8.09 -13.95 9.88
CA GLU A 50 7.61 -15.18 9.22
C GLU A 50 6.13 -15.48 9.54
N VAL A 51 5.65 -15.01 10.70
CA VAL A 51 4.27 -15.19 11.18
C VAL A 51 3.68 -13.82 11.50
N GLN A 52 2.40 -13.62 11.18
CA GLN A 52 1.66 -12.42 11.55
C GLN A 52 1.69 -12.24 13.08
N ARG A 53 2.38 -11.20 13.55
CA ARG A 53 2.46 -10.83 14.97
C ARG A 53 1.54 -9.68 15.30
N HIS A 54 1.27 -8.82 14.32
CA HIS A 54 0.39 -7.68 14.44
C HIS A 54 -0.84 -7.89 13.56
N PRO A 55 -2.06 -7.62 14.09
CA PRO A 55 -3.25 -7.71 13.29
C PRO A 55 -3.20 -6.67 12.17
N CYS A 56 -3.49 -7.07 10.94
CA CYS A 56 -3.51 -6.16 9.79
C CYS A 56 -4.57 -5.05 9.95
N THR A 57 -5.49 -5.18 10.89
CA THR A 57 -6.49 -4.16 11.27
C THR A 57 -5.88 -2.86 11.78
N ASP A 58 -4.65 -2.91 12.30
CA ASP A 58 -3.92 -1.74 12.82
C ASP A 58 -3.11 -1.05 11.71
N CYS A 59 -3.06 -1.64 10.51
CA CYS A 59 -2.38 -1.05 9.36
C CYS A 59 -3.31 -0.05 8.66
N LEU A 60 -2.76 1.10 8.25
CA LEU A 60 -3.49 2.09 7.45
C LEU A 60 -4.01 1.55 6.11
N LEU A 61 -3.49 0.42 5.64
CA LEU A 61 -3.97 -0.20 4.40
C LEU A 61 -5.32 -0.91 4.62
N TRP A 62 -5.68 -1.22 5.88
CA TRP A 62 -6.89 -1.95 6.25
C TRP A 62 -8.17 -1.27 5.73
N GLU A 63 -8.23 0.06 5.81
CA GLU A 63 -9.36 0.86 5.32
C GLU A 63 -9.57 0.78 3.80
N PHE A 64 -8.58 0.26 3.06
CA PHE A 64 -8.68 0.02 1.62
C PHE A 64 -8.93 -1.45 1.26
N VAL A 65 -8.90 -2.35 2.25
CA VAL A 65 -9.16 -3.77 2.04
C VAL A 65 -10.67 -3.99 1.96
N PRO A 66 -11.17 -4.61 0.88
CA PRO A 66 -12.58 -4.95 0.79
C PRO A 66 -12.94 -6.04 1.81
N ASP A 67 -14.16 -5.95 2.37
CA ASP A 67 -14.62 -6.81 3.46
C ASP A 67 -14.48 -8.32 3.16
N GLU A 68 -14.71 -8.69 1.90
CA GLU A 68 -14.58 -10.06 1.38
C GLU A 68 -13.16 -10.64 1.42
N HIS A 69 -12.13 -9.79 1.58
CA HIS A 69 -10.72 -10.19 1.59
C HIS A 69 -10.02 -9.89 2.93
N GLN A 70 -10.77 -9.46 3.94
CA GLN A 70 -10.23 -9.19 5.28
C GLN A 70 -9.78 -10.46 6.02
N GLU A 71 -10.35 -11.62 5.67
CA GLU A 71 -10.02 -12.92 6.27
C GLU A 71 -8.83 -13.63 5.60
N GLU A 72 -8.28 -13.08 4.52
CA GLU A 72 -7.13 -13.65 3.80
C GLU A 72 -5.82 -13.51 4.60
N ASP A 73 -4.80 -14.33 4.29
CA ASP A 73 -3.47 -14.27 4.95
C ASP A 73 -2.78 -12.91 4.71
N ILE A 74 -3.06 -12.27 3.58
CA ILE A 74 -2.46 -11.00 3.17
C ILE A 74 -3.54 -10.09 2.57
N PRO A 75 -4.40 -9.49 3.41
CA PRO A 75 -5.54 -8.69 2.94
C PRO A 75 -5.10 -7.51 2.06
N CYS A 76 -3.92 -6.92 2.33
CA CYS A 76 -3.39 -5.80 1.56
C CYS A 76 -3.06 -6.13 0.09
N HIS A 77 -2.86 -7.40 -0.27
CA HIS A 77 -2.67 -7.79 -1.67
C HIS A 77 -3.97 -7.79 -2.49
N HIS A 78 -5.11 -7.77 -1.81
CA HIS A 78 -6.44 -7.78 -2.42
C HIS A 78 -7.06 -6.38 -2.52
N ILE A 79 -6.27 -5.34 -2.23
CA ILE A 79 -6.72 -3.95 -2.41
C ILE A 79 -6.93 -3.69 -3.90
N PRO A 80 -8.13 -3.21 -4.30
CA PRO A 80 -8.39 -2.85 -5.69
C PRO A 80 -7.59 -1.59 -6.05
N LEU A 81 -6.68 -1.74 -7.01
CA LEU A 81 -5.76 -0.69 -7.43
C LEU A 81 -6.38 0.22 -8.51
N ASN A 82 -7.39 -0.27 -9.24
CA ASN A 82 -7.98 0.43 -10.37
C ASN A 82 -9.50 0.17 -10.50
N SER A 83 -10.12 0.83 -11.49
CA SER A 83 -11.56 0.67 -11.78
C SER A 83 -11.94 -0.75 -12.23
N ASP A 84 -10.98 -1.52 -12.75
CA ASP A 84 -11.12 -2.92 -13.11
C ASP A 84 -11.05 -3.85 -11.88
N HIS A 85 -10.92 -3.30 -10.67
CA HIS A 85 -10.75 -4.04 -9.41
C HIS A 85 -9.56 -5.00 -9.45
N GLU A 86 -8.55 -4.69 -10.27
CA GLU A 86 -7.33 -5.47 -10.30
C GLU A 86 -6.55 -5.25 -9.00
N THR A 87 -6.10 -6.36 -8.45
CA THR A 87 -5.36 -6.41 -7.18
C THR A 87 -3.93 -6.86 -7.44
N ILE A 88 -3.05 -6.61 -6.47
CA ILE A 88 -1.67 -7.10 -6.51
C ILE A 88 -1.66 -8.62 -6.69
N ALA A 89 -2.47 -9.34 -5.90
CA ALA A 89 -2.60 -10.79 -5.99
C ALA A 89 -2.98 -11.23 -7.42
N ALA A 90 -3.98 -10.60 -8.02
CA ALA A 90 -4.45 -10.96 -9.36
C ALA A 90 -3.42 -10.70 -10.46
N LEU A 91 -2.64 -9.62 -10.34
CA LEU A 91 -1.60 -9.26 -11.31
C LEU A 91 -0.34 -10.12 -11.15
N GLU A 92 0.08 -10.41 -9.91
CA GLU A 92 1.20 -11.30 -9.65
C GLU A 92 0.88 -12.76 -10.03
N ASP A 93 -0.35 -13.24 -9.85
CA ASP A 93 -0.78 -14.58 -10.29
C ASP A 93 -0.67 -14.76 -11.81
N ARG A 94 -0.94 -13.69 -12.57
CA ARG A 94 -0.75 -13.66 -14.04
C ARG A 94 0.73 -13.58 -14.45
N GLY A 95 1.63 -13.31 -13.52
CA GLY A 95 3.06 -13.07 -13.78
C GLY A 95 3.37 -11.64 -14.24
N ASP A 96 2.40 -10.73 -14.18
CA ASP A 96 2.52 -9.34 -14.61
C ASP A 96 2.94 -8.42 -13.45
N ARG A 97 4.10 -8.70 -12.86
CA ARG A 97 4.62 -7.92 -11.72
C ARG A 97 4.81 -6.44 -12.06
N GLU A 98 5.31 -6.13 -13.25
CA GLU A 98 5.46 -4.73 -13.71
C GLU A 98 4.10 -4.02 -13.78
N ALA A 99 3.03 -4.74 -14.16
CA ALA A 99 1.68 -4.19 -14.15
C ALA A 99 1.19 -3.97 -12.71
N ALA A 100 1.48 -4.90 -11.79
CA ALA A 100 1.17 -4.76 -10.36
C ALA A 100 1.85 -3.53 -9.76
N GLU A 101 3.15 -3.34 -10.01
CA GLU A 101 3.92 -2.18 -9.54
C GLU A 101 3.37 -0.88 -10.12
N LYS A 102 3.06 -0.86 -11.43
CA LYS A 102 2.52 0.34 -12.09
C LYS A 102 1.12 0.68 -11.59
N ALA A 103 0.24 -0.31 -11.46
CA ALA A 103 -1.10 -0.13 -10.93
C ALA A 103 -1.04 0.37 -9.48
N LEU A 104 -0.14 -0.20 -8.68
CA LEU A 104 0.07 0.21 -7.29
C LEU A 104 0.58 1.64 -7.21
N LEU A 105 1.51 2.03 -8.08
CA LEU A 105 2.04 3.40 -8.12
C LEU A 105 0.95 4.42 -8.45
N VAL A 106 0.11 4.12 -9.45
CA VAL A 106 -1.02 4.96 -9.84
C VAL A 106 -2.06 5.05 -8.72
N TRP A 107 -2.34 3.93 -8.05
CA TRP A 107 -3.23 3.88 -6.91
C TRP A 107 -2.70 4.71 -5.73
N LEU A 108 -1.42 4.60 -5.40
CA LEU A 108 -0.77 5.38 -4.35
C LEU A 108 -0.87 6.88 -4.64
N ASP A 109 -0.54 7.30 -5.86
CA ASP A 109 -0.58 8.72 -6.24
C ASP A 109 -2.01 9.28 -6.17
N SER A 110 -2.99 8.52 -6.69
CA SER A 110 -4.41 8.91 -6.65
C SER A 110 -4.96 8.96 -5.23
N THR A 111 -4.59 7.99 -4.40
CA THR A 111 -5.01 7.90 -3.00
C THR A 111 -4.41 9.02 -2.16
N ILE A 112 -3.11 9.28 -2.30
CA ILE A 112 -2.43 10.40 -1.64
C ILE A 112 -3.09 11.73 -2.02
N LEU A 113 -3.32 11.98 -3.32
CA LEU A 113 -3.98 13.21 -3.77
C LEU A 113 -5.38 13.37 -3.17
N ARG A 114 -6.15 12.29 -3.08
CA ARG A 114 -7.48 12.29 -2.46
C ARG A 114 -7.40 12.63 -0.98
N LEU A 115 -6.49 12.00 -0.23
CA LEU A 115 -6.30 12.22 1.20
C LEU A 115 -5.76 13.63 1.49
N GLU A 116 -4.81 14.13 0.70
CA GLU A 116 -4.30 15.51 0.80
C GLU A 116 -5.41 16.55 0.58
N LYS A 117 -6.30 16.29 -0.39
CA LYS A 117 -7.47 17.13 -0.62
C LYS A 117 -8.41 17.09 0.59
N GLU A 118 -8.70 15.91 1.11
CA GLU A 118 -9.53 15.76 2.31
C GLU A 118 -8.91 16.49 3.51
N LEU A 119 -7.59 16.41 3.69
CA LEU A 119 -6.86 17.12 4.72
C LEU A 119 -7.01 18.65 4.58
N ALA A 120 -6.88 19.16 3.35
CA ALA A 120 -7.07 20.58 3.05
C ALA A 120 -8.52 21.06 3.25
N GLU A 121 -9.52 20.19 3.05
CA GLU A 121 -10.92 20.49 3.35
C GLU A 121 -11.19 20.49 4.87
N ARG A 122 -10.52 19.61 5.62
CA ARG A 122 -10.65 19.49 7.09
C ARG A 122 -9.89 20.56 7.85
N ILE A 123 -8.77 21.06 7.31
CA ILE A 123 -8.00 22.18 7.84
C ILE A 123 -8.26 23.38 6.93
N PRO A 124 -9.34 24.17 7.14
CA PRO A 124 -9.57 25.35 6.33
C PRO A 124 -8.36 26.30 6.47
N PRO A 125 -7.89 26.92 5.37
CA PRO A 125 -6.82 27.90 5.46
C PRO A 125 -7.24 29.00 6.43
N PRO A 126 -6.33 29.53 7.28
CA PRO A 126 -6.68 30.61 8.18
C PRO A 126 -7.23 31.77 7.36
N SER A 127 -8.51 32.08 7.55
CA SER A 127 -9.19 33.22 6.94
C SER A 127 -8.39 34.47 7.29
N ARG A 128 -7.70 35.04 6.30
CA ARG A 128 -6.88 36.24 6.45
C ARG A 128 -7.73 37.50 6.37
#